data_AF-A0ABD2S4T5-F1
#
_entry.id   AF-A0ABD2S4T5-F1
#
_cell.length_a   1.000
_cell.length_b   1.000
_cell.length_c   1.000
_cell.angle_alpha   90.00
_cell.angle_beta   90.00
_cell.angle_gamma   90.00
#
_symmetry.space_group_name_H-M   'P 1'
#
loop_
_entity.id
_entity.type
_entity.pdbx_description
1 polymer ?
#
loop_
_entity_poly.entity_id
_entity_poly.type
_entity_poly.pdbx_seq_one_letter_code
_entity_poly.pdbx_strand_id
1 'polypeptide(L)'
;AFKSKKIEALLRNSTDSELMELLHIELAGEERIAAHEFFMTLAACNTVIPILTHSSSLDEVHDTVGTIEYQGESPDEQALVAAASAYGYTLCERTSGHIVIDVNGEK
;
A
#
# COMPACT_ATOMS: atom_id res chain seq x y z
N ALA A 1 -6.13 24.28 13.09
CA ALA A 1 -5.78 24.16 11.66
C ALA A 1 -4.34 23.67 11.43
N PHE A 2 -3.30 24.26 12.05
CA PHE A 2 -1.89 23.90 11.75
C PHE A 2 -1.39 22.57 12.38
N LYS A 3 -2.01 22.10 13.47
CA LYS A 3 -1.59 20.86 14.17
C LYS A 3 -2.03 19.56 13.47
N SER A 4 -3.17 19.54 12.77
CA SER A 4 -3.62 18.33 12.02
C SER A 4 -2.72 18.03 10.82
N LYS A 5 -2.33 19.05 10.06
CA LYS A 5 -1.45 18.86 8.88
C LYS A 5 -0.06 18.34 9.26
N LYS A 6 0.42 18.62 10.48
CA LYS A 6 1.73 18.14 10.96
C LYS A 6 1.69 16.67 11.38
N ILE A 7 0.54 16.18 11.84
CA ILE A 7 0.34 14.75 12.17
C ILE A 7 0.22 13.94 10.88
N GLU A 8 -0.53 14.43 9.88
CA GLU A 8 -0.57 13.78 8.55
C GLU A 8 0.80 13.79 7.84
N ALA A 9 1.61 14.84 8.02
CA ALA A 9 2.97 14.88 7.47
C ALA A 9 3.97 13.96 8.19
N LEU A 10 3.74 13.63 9.47
CA LEU A 10 4.55 12.67 10.23
C LEU A 10 4.18 11.21 9.93
N LEU A 11 2.98 10.98 9.38
CA LEU A 11 2.50 9.70 8.83
C LEU A 11 2.76 9.57 7.33
N ARG A 12 3.59 10.44 6.74
CA ARG A 12 4.19 10.18 5.44
C ARG A 12 5.26 9.11 5.67
N ASN A 13 4.85 7.84 5.54
CA ASN A 13 5.68 6.65 5.65
C ASN A 13 7.05 6.90 5.02
N SER A 14 8.06 7.15 5.85
CA SER A 14 9.45 7.07 5.42
C SER A 14 9.74 5.58 5.26
N THR A 15 9.43 5.03 4.10
CA THR A 15 9.82 3.67 3.74
C THR A 15 11.32 3.54 3.91
N ASP A 16 11.76 2.44 4.51
CA ASP A 16 13.17 2.11 4.63
C ASP A 16 13.79 1.90 3.24
N SER A 17 14.79 2.72 2.88
CA SER A 17 15.45 2.69 1.57
C SER A 17 16.19 1.39 1.31
N GLU A 18 16.83 0.79 2.32
CA GLU A 18 17.57 -0.47 2.17
C GLU A 18 16.60 -1.62 1.90
N LEU A 19 15.46 -1.63 2.60
CA LEU A 19 14.40 -2.62 2.36
C LEU A 19 13.73 -2.42 0.99
N MET A 20 13.51 -1.17 0.56
CA MET A 20 13.01 -0.90 -0.79
C MET A 20 14.00 -1.36 -1.86
N GLU A 21 15.29 -1.12 -1.68
CA GLU A 21 16.33 -1.62 -2.60
C GLU A 21 16.35 -3.15 -2.62
N LEU A 22 16.32 -3.82 -1.47
CA LEU A 22 16.23 -5.29 -1.37
C LEU A 22 15.07 -5.85 -2.20
N LEU A 23 13.90 -5.21 -2.15
CA LEU A 23 12.70 -5.64 -2.87
C LEU A 23 12.77 -5.42 -4.39
N HIS A 24 13.54 -4.43 -4.86
CA HIS A 24 13.66 -4.08 -6.29
C HIS A 24 14.91 -4.68 -6.96
N ILE A 25 15.92 -5.08 -6.21
CA ILE A 25 17.15 -5.64 -6.76
C ILE A 25 16.87 -7.03 -7.36
N GLU A 26 17.24 -7.23 -8.64
CA GLU A 26 17.09 -8.50 -9.38
C GLU A 26 17.99 -9.65 -8.88
N LEU A 27 18.66 -9.50 -7.74
CA LEU A 27 19.47 -10.58 -7.17
C LEU A 27 18.55 -11.66 -6.60
N ALA A 28 18.78 -12.90 -7.01
CA ALA A 28 18.09 -14.10 -6.51
C ALA A 28 18.62 -14.49 -5.12
N GLY A 29 18.39 -13.64 -4.11
CA GLY A 29 18.67 -13.95 -2.72
C GLY A 29 17.45 -14.51 -2.00
N GLU A 30 17.64 -15.48 -1.10
CA GLU A 30 16.57 -15.99 -0.22
C GLU A 30 15.90 -14.86 0.58
N GLU A 31 16.67 -13.83 0.96
CA GLU A 31 16.17 -12.65 1.65
C GLU A 31 15.15 -11.87 0.82
N ARG A 32 15.35 -11.72 -0.49
CA ARG A 32 14.38 -11.06 -1.37
C ARG A 32 13.08 -11.87 -1.44
N ILE A 33 13.20 -13.18 -1.59
CA ILE A 33 12.04 -14.08 -1.65
C ILE A 33 11.25 -13.98 -0.34
N ALA A 34 11.94 -14.06 0.80
CA ALA A 34 11.33 -13.93 2.11
C ALA A 34 10.65 -12.56 2.31
N ALA A 35 11.30 -11.47 1.89
CA ALA A 35 10.73 -10.12 1.97
C ALA A 35 9.50 -9.96 1.07
N HIS A 36 9.55 -10.50 -0.16
CA HIS A 36 8.43 -10.51 -1.08
C HIS A 36 7.23 -11.28 -0.52
N GLU A 37 7.45 -12.51 -0.04
CA GLU A 37 6.41 -13.34 0.59
C GLU A 37 5.83 -12.66 1.84
N PHE A 38 6.67 -11.99 2.63
CA PHE A 38 6.25 -11.23 3.81
C PHE A 38 5.26 -10.12 3.43
N PHE A 39 5.62 -9.24 2.49
CA PHE A 39 4.73 -8.14 2.09
C PHE A 39 3.49 -8.61 1.32
N MET A 40 3.61 -9.65 0.49
CA MET A 40 2.45 -10.32 -0.12
C MET A 40 1.48 -10.84 0.95
N THR A 41 2.00 -11.46 2.02
CA THR A 41 1.20 -11.95 3.14
C THR A 41 0.51 -10.80 3.87
N LEU A 42 1.21 -9.70 4.14
CA LEU A 42 0.61 -8.51 4.78
C LEU A 42 -0.54 -7.94 3.95
N ALA A 43 -0.40 -7.87 2.62
CA ALA A 43 -1.43 -7.37 1.72
C ALA A 43 -2.63 -8.33 1.59
N ALA A 44 -2.40 -9.65 1.61
CA ALA A 44 -3.45 -10.66 1.36
C ALA A 44 -4.20 -11.12 2.63
N CYS A 45 -3.48 -11.42 3.71
CA CYS A 45 -3.97 -12.15 4.88
C CYS A 45 -4.59 -11.25 5.95
N ASN A 46 -5.57 -10.45 5.54
CA ASN A 46 -6.34 -9.53 6.37
C ASN A 46 -7.82 -9.52 5.91
N THR A 47 -8.69 -8.82 6.61
CA THR A 47 -10.10 -8.60 6.22
C THR A 47 -10.35 -7.17 5.70
N VAL A 48 -9.28 -6.39 5.50
CA VAL A 48 -9.34 -4.98 5.08
C VAL A 48 -9.96 -4.84 3.70
N ILE A 49 -10.86 -3.87 3.56
CA ILE A 49 -11.56 -3.49 2.34
C ILE A 49 -10.92 -2.23 1.76
N PRO A 50 -10.39 -2.26 0.52
CA PRO A 50 -9.93 -1.06 -0.17
C PRO A 50 -11.11 -0.23 -0.70
N ILE A 51 -11.03 1.09 -0.51
CA ILE A 51 -11.99 2.07 -1.00
C ILE A 51 -11.26 3.03 -1.95
N LEU A 52 -11.56 2.94 -3.23
CA LEU A 52 -11.04 3.86 -4.24
C LEU A 52 -11.74 5.21 -4.11
N THR A 53 -10.98 6.24 -3.73
CA THR A 53 -11.46 7.62 -3.72
C THR A 53 -10.98 8.36 -4.96
N HIS A 54 -11.92 8.79 -5.79
CA HIS A 54 -11.63 9.70 -6.90
C HIS A 54 -11.75 11.14 -6.40
N SER A 55 -10.63 11.86 -6.32
CA SER A 55 -10.67 13.30 -6.14
C SER A 55 -11.24 13.92 -7.42
N SER A 56 -12.56 14.13 -7.43
CA SER A 56 -13.26 14.82 -8.52
C SER A 56 -13.02 16.33 -8.45
N SER A 57 -11.75 16.76 -8.39
CA SER A 57 -11.40 18.13 -8.72
C SER A 57 -11.26 18.19 -10.23
N LEU A 58 -12.36 18.55 -10.87
CA LEU A 58 -12.40 19.11 -12.22
C LEU A 58 -11.41 20.28 -12.25
N ASP A 59 -10.18 20.05 -12.67
CA ASP A 59 -9.26 21.03 -13.28
C ASP A 59 -7.95 20.30 -13.66
N GLU A 60 -7.89 19.94 -14.94
CA GLU A 60 -6.70 19.88 -15.81
C GLU A 60 -5.51 18.93 -15.47
N VAL A 61 -5.45 17.85 -16.28
CA VAL A 61 -4.23 17.24 -16.87
C VAL A 61 -3.07 16.86 -15.92
N HIS A 62 -3.37 16.23 -14.79
CA HIS A 62 -2.38 15.40 -14.09
C HIS A 62 -3.02 14.05 -13.78
N ASP A 63 -2.38 12.98 -14.23
CA ASP A 63 -2.68 11.57 -13.96
C ASP A 63 -3.36 11.41 -12.58
N THR A 64 -4.68 11.26 -12.56
CA THR A 64 -5.46 11.22 -11.34
C THR A 64 -5.29 9.84 -10.72
N VAL A 65 -4.13 9.62 -10.10
CA VAL A 65 -3.85 8.45 -9.27
C VAL A 65 -4.85 8.50 -8.12
N GLY A 66 -5.92 7.72 -8.23
CA GLY A 66 -6.93 7.62 -7.18
C GLY A 66 -6.27 7.16 -5.88
N THR A 67 -6.62 7.82 -4.77
CA THR A 67 -6.11 7.41 -3.45
C THR A 67 -6.93 6.23 -2.94
N ILE A 68 -6.27 5.14 -2.53
CA ILE A 68 -6.94 4.00 -1.89
C ILE A 68 -6.96 4.24 -0.39
N GLU A 69 -8.15 4.22 0.20
CA GLU A 69 -8.35 4.20 1.64
C GLU A 69 -8.60 2.76 2.11
N TYR A 70 -8.01 2.37 3.24
CA TYR A 70 -8.11 1.02 3.78
C TYR A 70 -9.04 0.99 4.99
N GLN A 71 -10.18 0.29 4.86
CA GLN A 71 -11.14 0.09 5.94
C GLN A 71 -11.03 -1.33 6.49
N GLY A 72 -10.63 -1.47 7.75
CA GLY A 72 -10.54 -2.74 8.48
C GLY A 72 -11.24 -2.72 9.83
N GLU A 73 -11.41 -3.88 10.44
CA GLU A 73 -12.04 -4.01 11.77
C GLU A 73 -11.14 -3.45 12.89
N SER A 74 -9.83 -3.46 12.66
CA SER A 74 -8.83 -3.01 13.63
C SER A 74 -7.80 -2.07 12.99
N PRO A 75 -7.31 -1.04 13.72
CA PRO A 75 -6.35 -0.08 13.19
C PRO A 75 -4.97 -0.68 12.87
N ASP A 76 -4.61 -1.81 13.49
CA ASP A 76 -3.37 -2.53 13.19
C ASP A 76 -3.41 -3.20 11.81
N GLU A 77 -4.51 -3.86 11.44
CA GLU A 77 -4.69 -4.45 10.11
C GLU A 77 -4.60 -3.38 9.02
N GLN A 78 -5.24 -2.22 9.22
CA GLN A 78 -5.16 -1.09 8.30
C GLN A 78 -3.72 -0.58 8.16
N ALA A 79 -2.98 -0.47 9.26
CA ALA A 79 -1.59 -0.05 9.25
C ALA A 79 -0.67 -1.05 8.53
N LEU A 80 -0.91 -2.35 8.69
CA LEU A 80 -0.14 -3.40 8.00
C LEU A 80 -0.38 -3.37 6.49
N VAL A 81 -1.64 -3.21 6.04
CA VAL A 81 -1.96 -3.10 4.61
C VAL A 81 -1.42 -1.80 4.02
N ALA A 82 -1.54 -0.69 4.73
CA ALA A 82 -0.96 0.59 4.31
C ALA A 82 0.57 0.52 4.22
N ALA A 83 1.23 -0.19 5.14
CA ALA A 83 2.67 -0.44 5.06
C ALA A 83 3.01 -1.27 3.83
N ALA A 84 2.30 -2.38 3.57
CA ALA A 84 2.52 -3.20 2.38
C ALA A 84 2.38 -2.40 1.08
N SER A 85 1.34 -1.57 0.97
CA SER A 85 1.14 -0.68 -0.19
C SER A 85 2.29 0.32 -0.37
N ALA A 86 2.82 0.88 0.73
CA ALA A 86 3.97 1.78 0.67
C ALA A 86 5.25 1.09 0.15
N TYR A 87 5.38 -0.23 0.34
CA TYR A 87 6.47 -1.05 -0.19
C TYR A 87 6.18 -1.65 -1.58
N GLY A 88 5.10 -1.22 -2.25
CA GLY A 88 4.75 -1.65 -3.60
C GLY A 88 3.76 -2.81 -3.69
N TYR A 89 3.16 -3.24 -2.58
CA TYR A 89 2.19 -4.34 -2.53
C TYR A 89 0.80 -3.81 -2.18
N THR A 90 0.11 -3.28 -3.18
CA THR A 90 -1.13 -2.52 -2.99
C THR A 90 -2.35 -3.41 -3.15
N LEU A 91 -3.11 -3.63 -2.08
CA LEU A 91 -4.42 -4.26 -2.16
C LEU A 91 -5.39 -3.32 -2.88
N CYS A 92 -5.80 -3.66 -4.10
CA CYS A 92 -6.68 -2.84 -4.94
C CYS A 92 -8.15 -3.24 -4.81
N GLU A 93 -8.41 -4.54 -4.72
CA GLU A 93 -9.77 -5.07 -4.71
C GLU A 93 -9.88 -6.23 -3.72
N ARG A 94 -11.01 -6.31 -3.02
CA ARG A 94 -11.40 -7.46 -2.20
C ARG A 94 -12.87 -7.76 -2.43
N THR A 95 -13.15 -8.99 -2.84
CA THR A 95 -14.50 -9.54 -2.96
C THR A 95 -14.57 -10.85 -2.17
N SER A 96 -15.75 -11.46 -2.08
CA SER A 96 -15.89 -12.78 -1.46
C SER A 96 -15.21 -13.91 -2.26
N GLY A 97 -14.91 -13.69 -3.55
CA GLY A 97 -14.34 -14.71 -4.42
C GLY A 97 -12.85 -14.54 -4.70
N HIS A 98 -12.32 -13.31 -4.62
CA HIS A 98 -10.92 -13.02 -4.92
C HIS A 98 -10.47 -11.69 -4.33
N ILE A 99 -9.15 -11.50 -4.30
CA ILE A 99 -8.48 -10.24 -4.04
C ILE A 99 -7.56 -9.90 -5.21
N VAL A 100 -7.31 -8.61 -5.44
CA VAL A 100 -6.35 -8.12 -6.43
C VAL A 100 -5.30 -7.31 -5.68
N ILE A 101 -4.04 -7.70 -5.83
CA ILE A 101 -2.88 -7.00 -5.28
C ILE A 101 -2.01 -6.57 -6.44
N ASP A 102 -1.79 -5.27 -6.56
CA ASP A 102 -0.84 -4.67 -7.49
C ASP A 102 0.55 -4.73 -6.85
N VAL A 103 1.49 -5.40 -7.52
CA VAL A 103 2.88 -5.54 -7.09
C VAL A 103 3.76 -4.72 -8.01
N ASN A 104 4.33 -3.62 -7.50
CA ASN A 104 5.22 -2.72 -8.22
C ASN A 104 4.65 -2.18 -9.55
N GLY A 105 3.33 -2.04 -9.68
CA GLY A 105 2.65 -1.59 -10.90
C GLY A 105 2.19 -2.74 -11.82
N GLU A 106 2.44 -3.99 -11.44
CA GLU A 106 1.95 -5.19 -12.14
C GLU A 106 0.72 -5.75 -11.41
N LYS A 107 -0.40 -5.89 -12.13
CA LYS A 107 -1.69 -6.36 -11.61
C LYS A 107 -1.98 -7.82 -11.96
#